data_AF-C3M9R6-F1
#
_entry.id   AF-C3M9R6-F1
#
_cell.length_a   1.000
_cell.length_b   1.000
_cell.length_c   1.000
_cell.angle_alpha   90.00
_cell.angle_beta   90.00
_cell.angle_gamma   90.00
#
_symmetry.space_group_name_H-M   'P 1'
#
loop_
_entity.id
_entity.type
_entity.pdbx_description
1 polymer ?
#
loop_
_entity_poly.entity_id
_entity_poly.type
_entity_poly.pdbx_seq_one_letter_code
_entity_poly.pdbx_strand_id
1 'polypeptide(L)'
;MEKKQKGRSGVAFFLTAVALIFTAILATVLLANEQRNLKQLLTTMGLQHLLPQTAQMPAPEPIRTRPTKPEPPKALLPARTFGDLQTPEQQFIRQIRSDPRALCDGLRGAGFRELEWKSTESGRWECSSLVPFVRPGVEKSSSIFILVKGSDADEITSFRVKLNIEHAEDTQAVTSAAATAASVFLREVHWADSESIALKIQALGEFDLKRFGSRIEFKRESGDTPRYNFLANQAARARPKSIAEFYFDREKWLAPGDGSIDSVVRGPSAWNRSSSAELR
;
A
#
# COMPACT_ATOMS: atom_id res chain seq x y z
N MET A 1 73.42 36.12 81.04
CA MET A 1 72.35 35.15 80.71
C MET A 1 71.40 35.81 79.73
N GLU A 2 71.53 35.54 78.43
CA GLU A 2 70.73 36.19 77.39
C GLU A 2 69.90 35.15 76.63
N LYS A 3 68.58 35.36 76.61
CA LYS A 3 67.55 34.36 76.39
C LYS A 3 67.38 34.02 74.90
N LYS A 4 67.28 32.73 74.58
CA LYS A 4 66.69 32.20 73.33
C LYS A 4 65.27 32.76 73.16
N GLN A 5 65.08 33.81 72.36
CA GLN A 5 63.76 34.39 72.09
C GLN A 5 63.43 34.53 70.59
N LYS A 6 64.13 33.81 69.70
CA LYS A 6 63.92 33.89 68.24
C LYS A 6 62.88 32.91 67.66
N GLY A 7 62.25 32.05 68.45
CA GLY A 7 61.22 31.10 67.99
C GLY A 7 59.76 31.52 68.20
N ARG A 8 59.47 32.45 69.13
CA ARG A 8 58.08 32.81 69.50
C ARG A 8 57.47 33.91 68.62
N SER A 9 58.30 34.79 68.04
CA SER A 9 57.84 35.92 67.22
C SER A 9 57.30 35.48 65.85
N GLY A 10 58.03 34.61 65.14
CA GLY A 10 57.57 34.10 63.84
C GLY A 10 56.32 33.22 63.93
N VAL A 11 56.21 32.42 65.01
CA VAL A 11 55.01 31.61 65.27
C VAL A 11 53.81 32.49 65.62
N ALA A 12 54.00 33.53 66.43
CA ALA A 12 52.94 34.48 66.73
C ALA A 12 52.44 35.18 65.45
N PHE A 13 53.36 35.64 64.60
CA PHE A 13 53.00 36.27 63.32
C PHE A 13 52.23 35.32 62.39
N PHE A 14 52.70 34.08 62.25
CA PHE A 14 52.02 33.07 61.44
C PHE A 14 50.61 32.75 61.98
N LEU A 15 50.47 32.55 63.29
CA LEU A 15 49.16 32.32 63.91
C LEU A 15 48.21 33.50 63.72
N THR A 16 48.71 34.74 63.81
CA THR A 16 47.88 35.93 63.54
C THR A 16 47.46 36.01 62.07
N ALA A 17 48.35 35.72 61.13
CA ALA A 17 48.01 35.72 59.70
C ALA A 17 46.99 34.62 59.36
N VAL A 18 47.15 33.43 59.93
CA VAL A 18 46.20 32.31 59.77
C VAL A 18 44.84 32.67 60.37
N ALA A 19 44.81 33.22 61.59
CA ALA A 19 43.58 33.66 62.23
C ALA A 19 42.85 34.71 61.37
N LEU A 20 43.57 35.68 60.81
CA LEU A 20 42.98 36.68 59.91
C LEU A 20 42.34 36.03 58.67
N ILE A 21 43.02 35.08 58.04
CA ILE A 21 42.49 34.37 56.88
C ILE A 21 41.21 33.60 57.24
N PHE A 22 41.21 32.87 58.37
CA PHE A 22 40.03 32.14 58.82
C PHE A 22 38.87 33.09 59.17
N THR A 23 39.13 34.23 59.79
CA THR A 23 38.08 35.23 60.06
C THR A 23 37.49 35.81 58.78
N ALA A 24 38.32 36.07 57.76
CA ALA A 24 37.84 36.54 56.47
C ALA A 24 36.96 35.49 55.76
N ILE A 25 37.38 34.22 55.75
CA ILE A 25 36.59 33.13 55.19
C ILE A 25 35.26 32.98 55.96
N LEU A 26 35.30 32.96 57.29
CA LEU A 26 34.10 32.81 58.11
C LEU A 26 33.12 33.98 57.89
N ALA A 27 33.63 35.22 57.80
CA ALA A 27 32.82 36.39 57.49
C ALA A 27 32.15 36.26 56.12
N THR A 28 32.88 35.83 55.09
CA THR A 28 32.27 35.62 53.76
C THR A 28 31.19 34.55 53.77
N VAL A 29 31.39 33.42 54.47
CA VAL A 29 30.38 32.35 54.58
C VAL A 29 29.13 32.81 55.34
N LEU A 30 29.30 33.59 56.41
CA LEU A 30 28.19 34.09 57.21
C LEU A 30 27.38 35.18 56.47
N LEU A 31 28.06 36.05 55.72
CA LEU A 31 27.42 37.16 54.99
C LEU A 31 26.96 36.78 53.57
N ALA A 32 27.46 35.68 53.00
CA ALA A 32 27.03 35.19 51.71
C ALA A 32 25.51 34.90 51.68
N ASN A 33 24.91 35.09 50.50
CA ASN A 33 23.51 34.78 50.23
C ASN A 33 22.54 35.45 51.23
N GLU A 34 22.42 36.78 51.16
CA GLU A 34 21.47 37.57 51.96
C GLU A 34 21.63 37.38 53.49
N GLN A 35 22.85 37.07 53.94
CA GLN A 35 23.21 36.77 55.33
C GLN A 35 22.44 35.56 55.91
N ARG A 36 21.96 34.62 55.07
CA ARG A 36 21.12 33.50 55.50
C ARG A 36 21.74 32.68 56.62
N ASN A 37 23.05 32.41 56.52
CA ASN A 37 23.78 31.62 57.50
C ASN A 37 23.94 32.37 58.83
N LEU A 38 24.19 33.68 58.80
CA LEU A 38 24.23 34.52 59.99
C LEU A 38 22.86 34.54 60.70
N LYS A 39 21.76 34.68 59.93
CA LYS A 39 20.40 34.69 60.47
C LYS A 39 20.06 33.37 61.18
N GLN A 40 20.43 32.23 60.60
CA GLN A 40 20.22 30.90 61.21
C GLN A 40 21.06 30.68 62.48
N LEU A 41 22.29 31.19 62.52
CA LEU A 41 23.15 31.07 63.69
C LEU A 41 22.63 31.96 64.85
N LEU A 42 22.19 33.17 64.55
CA LEU A 42 21.61 34.08 65.56
C LEU A 42 20.27 33.55 66.12
N THR A 43 19.43 32.92 65.30
CA THR A 43 18.19 32.32 65.78
C THR A 43 18.41 31.07 66.64
N THR A 44 19.39 30.24 66.31
CA THR A 44 19.73 29.05 67.12
C THR A 44 20.36 29.43 68.47
N MET A 45 21.09 30.54 68.54
CA MET A 45 21.64 31.07 69.80
C MET A 45 20.66 31.93 70.62
N GLY A 46 19.44 32.19 70.11
CA GLY A 46 18.45 33.02 70.80
C GLY A 46 18.72 34.54 70.75
N LEU A 47 19.62 35.00 69.88
CA LEU A 47 20.00 36.41 69.69
C LEU A 47 19.25 37.08 68.52
N GLN A 48 18.05 36.61 68.18
CA GLN A 48 17.29 37.13 67.03
C GLN A 48 16.92 38.62 67.12
N HIS A 49 16.96 39.21 68.31
CA HIS A 49 16.65 40.62 68.56
C HIS A 49 17.73 41.58 68.04
N LEU A 50 18.92 41.08 67.70
CA LEU A 50 20.00 41.87 67.10
C LEU A 50 19.87 42.00 65.58
N LEU A 51 18.96 41.25 64.95
CA LEU A 51 18.70 41.43 63.52
C LEU A 51 17.88 42.71 63.30
N PRO A 52 18.20 43.49 62.24
CA PRO A 52 17.37 44.63 61.88
C PRO A 52 15.94 44.16 61.61
N GLN A 53 14.97 44.69 62.37
CA GLN A 53 13.56 44.53 62.03
C GLN A 53 13.30 45.27 60.72
N THR A 54 13.28 44.53 59.61
CA THR A 54 12.65 45.03 58.39
C THR A 54 11.18 45.28 58.71
N ALA A 55 10.75 46.54 58.67
CA ALA A 55 9.35 46.93 58.79
C ALA A 55 8.53 46.05 57.85
N GLN A 56 7.66 45.20 58.42
CA GLN A 56 6.74 44.37 57.66
C GLN A 56 5.79 45.31 56.92
N MET A 57 6.01 45.49 55.62
CA MET A 57 4.94 45.99 54.75
C MET A 57 3.78 44.98 54.81
N PRO A 58 2.51 45.44 54.81
CA PRO A 58 1.38 44.53 54.77
C PRO A 58 1.53 43.59 53.58
N ALA A 59 1.45 42.28 53.83
CA ALA A 59 1.43 41.31 52.75
C ALA A 59 0.26 41.64 51.81
N PRO A 60 0.48 41.76 50.49
CA PRO A 60 -0.64 41.82 49.56
C PRO A 60 -1.48 40.55 49.77
N GLU A 61 -2.80 40.70 49.86
CA GLU A 61 -3.70 39.56 49.86
C GLU A 61 -3.34 38.62 48.70
N PRO A 62 -3.32 37.30 48.90
CA PRO A 62 -3.05 36.38 47.82
C PRO A 62 -4.19 36.50 46.81
N ILE A 63 -3.92 37.19 45.69
CA ILE A 63 -4.76 37.09 44.50
C ILE A 63 -4.77 35.60 44.17
N ARG A 64 -5.92 34.94 44.42
CA ARG A 64 -6.18 33.59 43.93
C ARG A 64 -6.22 33.69 42.42
N THR A 65 -5.06 33.61 41.77
CA THR A 65 -4.98 33.36 40.35
C THR A 65 -5.57 31.97 40.13
N ARG A 66 -6.82 31.94 39.66
CA ARG A 66 -7.43 30.72 39.16
C ARG A 66 -6.43 30.12 38.16
N PRO A 67 -5.96 28.88 38.31
CA PRO A 67 -5.00 28.31 37.38
C PRO A 67 -5.62 28.39 35.99
N THR A 68 -5.04 29.22 35.13
CA THR A 68 -5.44 29.33 33.74
C THR A 68 -5.22 27.96 33.14
N LYS A 69 -6.30 27.24 32.82
CA LYS A 69 -6.23 25.91 32.23
C LYS A 69 -5.30 26.02 31.01
N PRO A 70 -4.18 25.29 30.95
CA PRO A 70 -3.30 25.37 29.80
C PRO A 70 -4.13 24.99 28.57
N GLU A 71 -4.14 25.89 27.58
CA GLU A 71 -4.86 25.65 26.34
C GLU A 71 -4.24 24.39 25.69
N PRO A 72 -5.07 23.44 25.22
CA PRO A 72 -4.54 22.22 24.63
C PRO A 72 -3.60 22.58 23.46
N PRO A 73 -2.46 21.87 23.30
CA PRO A 73 -1.53 22.16 22.23
C PRO A 73 -2.23 22.04 20.89
N LYS A 74 -2.31 23.15 20.15
CA LYS A 74 -2.85 23.18 18.79
C LYS A 74 -1.74 22.75 17.84
N ALA A 75 -1.83 21.54 17.31
CA ALA A 75 -0.94 21.08 16.24
C ALA A 75 -1.58 21.39 14.89
N LEU A 76 -0.80 21.95 13.97
CA LEU A 76 -1.21 22.09 12.57
C LEU A 76 -1.03 20.73 11.90
N LEU A 77 -2.14 20.05 11.64
CA LEU A 77 -2.15 18.83 10.85
C LEU A 77 -2.34 19.19 9.36
N PRO A 78 -1.65 18.51 8.43
CA PRO A 78 -1.87 18.71 7.00
C PRO A 78 -3.33 18.45 6.62
N ALA A 79 -3.96 19.27 5.77
CA ALA A 79 -5.37 19.11 5.40
C ALA A 79 -5.77 17.69 4.94
N ARG A 80 -4.82 16.92 4.39
CA ARG A 80 -5.01 15.54 3.95
C ARG A 80 -5.28 14.55 5.08
N THR A 81 -4.90 14.84 6.33
CA THR A 81 -5.24 13.97 7.48
C THR A 81 -6.73 13.99 7.81
N PHE A 82 -7.46 15.00 7.32
CA PHE A 82 -8.91 15.13 7.43
C PHE A 82 -9.62 14.82 6.12
N GLY A 83 -8.88 14.34 5.10
CA GLY A 83 -9.50 13.85 3.87
C GLY A 83 -10.37 12.63 4.19
N ASP A 84 -11.50 12.51 3.49
CA ASP A 84 -12.33 11.32 3.58
C ASP A 84 -11.58 10.10 3.02
N LEU A 85 -11.00 9.31 3.92
CA LEU A 85 -10.30 8.06 3.61
C LEU A 85 -11.27 6.87 3.48
N GLN A 86 -12.60 7.10 3.52
CA GLN A 86 -13.62 6.08 3.21
C GLN A 86 -13.71 5.78 1.70
N THR A 87 -12.70 6.16 0.92
CA THR A 87 -12.63 5.76 -0.48
C THR A 87 -12.49 4.24 -0.53
N PRO A 88 -13.41 3.52 -1.21
CA PRO A 88 -13.32 2.07 -1.31
C PRO A 88 -11.97 1.68 -1.91
N GLU A 89 -11.46 0.50 -1.52
CA GLU A 89 -10.16 0.00 -1.98
C GLU A 89 -9.99 0.22 -3.49
N GLN A 90 -9.05 1.09 -3.84
CA GLN A 90 -8.75 1.37 -5.23
C GLN A 90 -7.89 0.22 -5.77
N GLN A 91 -8.51 -0.69 -6.51
CA GLN A 91 -7.78 -1.72 -7.23
C GLN A 91 -7.24 -1.14 -8.53
N PHE A 92 -5.93 -1.26 -8.75
CA PHE A 92 -5.35 -0.96 -10.05
C PHE A 92 -5.87 -1.97 -11.07
N ILE A 93 -6.68 -1.47 -12.01
CA ILE A 93 -7.17 -2.23 -13.16
C ILE A 93 -6.27 -1.90 -14.34
N ARG A 94 -5.76 -2.94 -14.98
CA ARG A 94 -5.11 -2.82 -16.28
C ARG A 94 -6.20 -2.72 -17.33
N GLN A 95 -6.18 -1.65 -18.12
CA GLN A 95 -7.05 -1.57 -19.28
C GLN A 95 -6.38 -2.18 -20.51
N ILE A 96 -7.13 -2.97 -21.27
CA ILE A 96 -6.70 -3.45 -22.58
C ILE A 96 -6.92 -2.29 -23.57
N ARG A 97 -5.85 -1.56 -23.84
CA ARG A 97 -5.82 -0.43 -24.76
C ARG A 97 -4.78 -0.63 -25.84
N SER A 98 -5.06 -0.15 -27.05
CA SER A 98 -4.15 -0.13 -28.19
C SER A 98 -4.72 0.78 -29.27
N ASP A 99 -3.86 1.28 -30.18
CA ASP A 99 -4.34 1.86 -31.43
C ASP A 99 -5.07 0.77 -32.23
N PRO A 100 -6.38 0.92 -32.45
CA PRO A 100 -7.18 -0.15 -33.01
C PRO A 100 -6.86 -0.39 -34.48
N ARG A 101 -6.39 0.63 -35.21
CA ARG A 101 -5.93 0.46 -36.59
C ARG A 101 -4.60 -0.25 -36.61
N ALA A 102 -3.67 0.13 -35.75
CA ALA A 102 -2.38 -0.55 -35.64
C ALA A 102 -2.53 -2.04 -35.31
N LEU A 103 -3.47 -2.41 -34.43
CA LEU A 103 -3.77 -3.82 -34.14
C LEU A 103 -4.29 -4.57 -35.37
N CYS A 104 -5.32 -4.05 -36.05
CA CYS A 104 -5.87 -4.71 -37.23
C CYS A 104 -4.84 -4.76 -38.38
N ASP A 105 -4.00 -3.73 -38.53
CA ASP A 105 -2.91 -3.70 -39.51
C ASP A 105 -1.80 -4.69 -39.17
N GLY A 106 -1.45 -4.83 -37.89
CA GLY A 106 -0.49 -5.82 -37.39
C GLY A 106 -0.96 -7.26 -37.66
N LEU A 107 -2.25 -7.53 -37.48
CA LEU A 107 -2.85 -8.81 -37.85
C LEU A 107 -2.82 -9.03 -39.37
N ARG A 108 -3.08 -7.99 -40.16
CA ARG A 108 -2.98 -8.07 -41.63
C ARG A 108 -1.55 -8.40 -42.06
N GLY A 109 -0.56 -7.75 -41.47
CA GLY A 109 0.86 -8.00 -41.70
C GLY A 109 1.30 -9.42 -41.29
N ALA A 110 0.62 -10.02 -40.32
CA ALA A 110 0.84 -11.41 -39.89
C ALA A 110 0.15 -12.47 -40.78
N GLY A 111 -0.55 -12.06 -41.85
CA GLY A 111 -1.16 -12.96 -42.83
C GLY A 111 -2.69 -13.01 -42.79
N PHE A 112 -3.36 -12.30 -41.88
CA PHE A 112 -4.82 -12.26 -41.76
C PHE A 112 -5.39 -11.15 -42.67
N ARG A 113 -5.45 -11.41 -43.99
CA ARG A 113 -5.66 -10.36 -45.01
C ARG A 113 -7.08 -9.79 -45.08
N GLU A 114 -8.09 -10.59 -44.76
CA GLU A 114 -9.51 -10.21 -44.85
C GLU A 114 -10.01 -9.58 -43.54
N LEU A 115 -9.29 -8.59 -43.00
CA LEU A 115 -9.72 -7.82 -41.82
C LEU A 115 -10.55 -6.61 -42.25
N GLU A 116 -11.86 -6.81 -42.41
CA GLU A 116 -12.79 -5.74 -42.75
C GLU A 116 -13.03 -4.85 -41.54
N TRP A 117 -12.70 -3.55 -41.64
CA TRP A 117 -12.93 -2.57 -40.59
C TRP A 117 -14.36 -2.05 -40.66
N LYS A 118 -15.13 -2.21 -39.59
CA LYS A 118 -16.49 -1.66 -39.44
C LYS A 118 -16.51 -0.73 -38.25
N SER A 119 -16.98 0.50 -38.46
CA SER A 119 -17.18 1.48 -37.39
C SER A 119 -18.60 2.01 -37.45
N THR A 120 -19.18 2.25 -36.28
CA THR A 120 -20.48 2.89 -36.13
C THR A 120 -20.32 4.36 -35.74
N GLU A 121 -21.36 5.16 -35.93
CA GLU A 121 -21.40 6.55 -35.44
C GLU A 121 -21.28 6.63 -33.91
N SER A 122 -21.65 5.56 -33.20
CA SER A 122 -21.55 5.45 -31.73
C SER A 122 -20.12 5.24 -31.19
N GLY A 123 -19.09 5.34 -32.05
CA GLY A 123 -17.69 5.12 -31.66
C GLY A 123 -17.31 3.65 -31.42
N ARG A 124 -18.25 2.71 -31.62
CA ARG A 124 -17.96 1.27 -31.60
C ARG A 124 -17.40 0.83 -32.93
N TRP A 125 -16.39 -0.03 -32.87
CA TRP A 125 -15.70 -0.55 -34.04
C TRP A 125 -15.39 -2.03 -33.89
N GLU A 126 -15.25 -2.72 -35.02
CA GLU A 126 -14.82 -4.10 -35.08
C GLU A 126 -13.98 -4.38 -36.34
N CYS A 127 -13.06 -5.33 -36.25
CA CYS A 127 -12.40 -5.93 -37.40
C CYS A 127 -12.37 -7.45 -37.25
N SER A 128 -12.66 -8.18 -38.32
CA SER A 128 -12.76 -9.64 -38.29
C SER A 128 -12.19 -10.27 -39.53
N SER A 129 -11.61 -11.47 -39.41
CA SER A 129 -11.09 -12.25 -40.54
C SER A 129 -11.36 -13.73 -40.34
N LEU A 130 -11.70 -14.42 -41.42
CA LEU A 130 -11.84 -15.87 -41.48
C LEU A 130 -10.79 -16.43 -42.44
N VAL A 131 -9.94 -17.33 -41.95
CA VAL A 131 -8.93 -18.00 -42.80
C VAL A 131 -9.22 -19.49 -42.84
N PRO A 132 -9.65 -20.03 -44.00
CA PRO A 132 -9.81 -21.46 -44.20
C PRO A 132 -8.48 -22.12 -44.58
N PHE A 133 -8.25 -23.32 -44.06
CA PHE A 133 -7.16 -24.22 -44.43
C PHE A 133 -7.69 -25.23 -45.44
N VAL A 134 -7.79 -24.79 -46.71
CA VAL A 134 -8.40 -25.56 -47.79
C VAL A 134 -7.50 -26.72 -48.22
N ARG A 135 -8.07 -27.92 -48.35
CA ARG A 135 -7.41 -29.10 -48.91
C ARG A 135 -8.12 -29.53 -50.20
N PRO A 136 -7.38 -29.86 -51.28
CA PRO A 136 -8.00 -30.41 -52.48
C PRO A 136 -8.79 -31.68 -52.18
N GLY A 137 -10.04 -31.75 -52.61
CA GLY A 137 -10.89 -32.94 -52.45
C GLY A 137 -11.52 -33.13 -51.07
N VAL A 138 -11.42 -32.14 -50.17
CA VAL A 138 -11.99 -32.20 -48.82
C VAL A 138 -13.08 -31.13 -48.66
N GLU A 139 -14.32 -31.54 -48.34
CA GLU A 139 -15.47 -30.61 -48.23
C GLU A 139 -15.38 -29.68 -47.02
N LYS A 140 -14.97 -30.18 -45.85
CA LYS A 140 -14.86 -29.39 -44.62
C LYS A 140 -13.42 -28.97 -44.40
N SER A 141 -13.14 -27.67 -44.43
CA SER A 141 -11.81 -27.15 -44.12
C SER A 141 -11.70 -26.79 -42.64
N SER A 142 -10.54 -27.05 -42.05
CA SER A 142 -10.18 -26.42 -40.78
C SER A 142 -10.13 -24.90 -40.98
N SER A 143 -10.43 -24.13 -39.94
CA SER A 143 -10.49 -22.66 -40.06
C SER A 143 -10.10 -21.95 -38.78
N ILE A 144 -9.64 -20.72 -38.94
CA ILE A 144 -9.43 -19.77 -37.85
C ILE A 144 -10.27 -18.52 -38.10
N PHE A 145 -11.00 -18.08 -37.08
CA PHE A 145 -11.77 -16.84 -37.12
C PHE A 145 -11.28 -15.88 -36.05
N ILE A 146 -10.89 -14.68 -36.45
CA ILE A 146 -10.42 -13.62 -35.58
C ILE A 146 -11.49 -12.53 -35.53
N LEU A 147 -11.79 -12.05 -34.33
CA LEU A 147 -12.71 -10.93 -34.11
C LEU A 147 -12.14 -10.00 -33.04
N VAL A 148 -11.93 -8.76 -33.43
CA VAL A 148 -11.53 -7.66 -32.55
C VAL A 148 -12.69 -6.69 -32.46
N LYS A 149 -13.02 -6.28 -31.24
CA LYS A 149 -14.05 -5.30 -30.95
C LYS A 149 -13.52 -4.26 -29.99
N GLY A 150 -13.96 -3.03 -30.17
CA GLY A 150 -13.65 -1.95 -29.28
C GLY A 150 -14.68 -0.84 -29.29
N SER A 151 -14.43 0.09 -28.38
CA SER A 151 -15.15 1.34 -28.21
C SER A 151 -14.14 2.47 -28.16
N ASP A 152 -14.60 3.68 -28.43
CA ASP A 152 -13.77 4.88 -28.35
C ASP A 152 -12.49 4.77 -29.20
N ALA A 153 -11.54 5.68 -28.97
CA ALA A 153 -10.35 5.79 -29.81
C ALA A 153 -9.32 4.65 -29.58
N ASP A 154 -9.26 4.07 -28.38
CA ASP A 154 -8.16 3.18 -27.97
C ASP A 154 -8.59 1.97 -27.11
N GLU A 155 -9.89 1.79 -26.82
CA GLU A 155 -10.35 0.70 -25.95
C GLU A 155 -10.64 -0.57 -26.75
N ILE A 156 -10.03 -1.69 -26.34
CA ILE A 156 -10.37 -3.02 -26.85
C ILE A 156 -11.29 -3.70 -25.84
N THR A 157 -12.53 -3.94 -26.26
CA THR A 157 -13.55 -4.60 -25.43
C THR A 157 -13.43 -6.12 -25.51
N SER A 158 -13.05 -6.66 -26.67
CA SER A 158 -12.90 -8.10 -26.87
C SER A 158 -11.94 -8.39 -28.02
N PHE A 159 -11.00 -9.29 -27.78
CA PHE A 159 -10.20 -9.95 -28.81
C PHE A 159 -10.47 -11.46 -28.74
N ARG A 160 -10.89 -12.05 -29.85
CA ARG A 160 -11.29 -13.46 -29.91
C ARG A 160 -10.65 -14.16 -31.09
N VAL A 161 -10.15 -15.36 -30.86
CA VAL A 161 -9.65 -16.26 -31.90
C VAL A 161 -10.33 -17.62 -31.72
N LYS A 162 -11.12 -18.01 -32.72
CA LYS A 162 -11.76 -19.32 -32.77
C LYS A 162 -11.03 -20.24 -33.72
N LEU A 163 -10.78 -21.46 -33.28
CA LEU A 163 -10.13 -22.52 -34.05
C LEU A 163 -11.15 -23.62 -34.29
N ASN A 164 -11.30 -24.04 -35.54
CA ASN A 164 -12.01 -25.26 -35.92
C ASN A 164 -11.00 -26.19 -36.59
N ILE A 165 -10.71 -27.34 -35.96
CA ILE A 165 -9.78 -28.34 -36.50
C ILE A 165 -10.64 -29.50 -37.00
N GLU A 166 -10.95 -29.49 -38.30
CA GLU A 166 -11.73 -30.56 -38.92
C GLU A 166 -10.84 -31.78 -39.25
N HIS A 167 -9.54 -31.55 -39.47
CA HIS A 167 -8.55 -32.58 -39.81
C HIS A 167 -7.33 -32.52 -38.89
N ALA A 168 -6.89 -33.68 -38.39
CA ALA A 168 -5.77 -33.74 -37.45
C ALA A 168 -4.46 -33.21 -38.05
N GLU A 169 -4.29 -33.35 -39.36
CA GLU A 169 -3.11 -32.88 -40.10
C GLU A 169 -3.06 -31.34 -40.21
N ASP A 170 -4.18 -30.64 -40.01
CA ASP A 170 -4.22 -29.18 -39.98
C ASP A 170 -3.86 -28.61 -38.60
N THR A 171 -3.82 -29.45 -37.57
CA THR A 171 -3.65 -29.03 -36.17
C THR A 171 -2.50 -28.05 -36.00
N GLN A 172 -1.31 -28.40 -36.49
CA GLN A 172 -0.13 -27.54 -36.34
C GLN A 172 -0.28 -26.20 -37.05
N ALA A 173 -0.88 -26.18 -38.25
CA ALA A 173 -1.07 -24.96 -39.02
C ALA A 173 -2.09 -24.03 -38.34
N VAL A 174 -3.21 -24.59 -37.87
CA VAL A 174 -4.27 -23.86 -37.17
C VAL A 174 -3.76 -23.31 -35.83
N THR A 175 -3.06 -24.12 -35.03
CA THR A 175 -2.57 -23.67 -33.71
C THR A 175 -1.42 -22.67 -33.85
N SER A 176 -0.57 -22.79 -34.87
CA SER A 176 0.46 -21.79 -35.18
C SER A 176 -0.13 -20.46 -35.62
N ALA A 177 -1.18 -20.48 -36.46
CA ALA A 177 -1.91 -19.27 -36.82
C ALA A 177 -2.58 -18.62 -35.60
N ALA A 178 -3.22 -19.42 -34.74
CA ALA A 178 -3.84 -18.91 -33.51
C ALA A 178 -2.82 -18.30 -32.54
N ALA A 179 -1.68 -18.96 -32.34
CA ALA A 179 -0.59 -18.44 -31.53
C ALA A 179 -0.03 -17.14 -32.11
N THR A 180 0.11 -17.05 -33.44
CA THR A 180 0.55 -15.83 -34.13
C THR A 180 -0.42 -14.68 -33.90
N ALA A 181 -1.73 -14.90 -34.07
CA ALA A 181 -2.76 -13.90 -33.82
C ALA A 181 -2.74 -13.42 -32.35
N ALA A 182 -2.66 -14.36 -31.40
CA ALA A 182 -2.55 -14.04 -29.98
C ALA A 182 -1.27 -13.25 -29.67
N SER A 183 -0.11 -13.62 -30.22
CA SER A 183 1.15 -12.90 -30.01
C SER A 183 1.10 -11.47 -30.53
N VAL A 184 0.49 -11.24 -31.71
CA VAL A 184 0.29 -9.89 -32.25
C VAL A 184 -0.52 -9.06 -31.27
N PHE A 185 -1.68 -9.57 -30.84
CA PHE A 185 -2.54 -8.88 -29.88
C PHE A 185 -1.83 -8.62 -28.55
N LEU A 186 -1.20 -9.64 -27.95
CA LEU A 186 -0.55 -9.53 -26.64
C LEU A 186 0.62 -8.55 -26.67
N ARG A 187 1.38 -8.49 -27.77
CA ARG A 187 2.45 -7.51 -27.94
C ARG A 187 1.90 -6.10 -28.04
N GLU A 188 0.84 -5.92 -28.82
CA GLU A 188 0.21 -4.62 -29.07
C GLU A 188 -0.40 -4.02 -27.79
N VAL A 189 -1.00 -4.87 -26.93
CA VAL A 189 -1.54 -4.44 -25.63
C VAL A 189 -0.51 -4.53 -24.49
N HIS A 190 0.76 -4.77 -24.83
CA HIS A 190 1.91 -4.91 -23.94
C HIS A 190 1.75 -5.96 -22.83
N TRP A 191 1.01 -7.03 -23.07
CA TRP A 191 0.77 -8.09 -22.10
C TRP A 191 2.07 -8.87 -21.81
N ALA A 192 2.37 -9.06 -20.51
CA ALA A 192 3.55 -9.79 -20.09
C ALA A 192 3.43 -11.29 -20.42
N ASP A 193 4.55 -11.99 -20.56
CA ASP A 193 4.59 -13.44 -20.80
C ASP A 193 3.90 -13.89 -22.10
N SER A 194 3.86 -13.05 -23.13
CA SER A 194 3.19 -13.32 -24.41
C SER A 194 3.69 -14.59 -25.11
N GLU A 195 4.99 -14.86 -25.04
CA GLU A 195 5.60 -16.08 -25.59
C GLU A 195 5.11 -17.34 -24.89
N SER A 196 4.97 -17.31 -23.55
CA SER A 196 4.48 -18.44 -22.78
C SER A 196 3.02 -18.78 -23.12
N ILE A 197 2.20 -17.76 -23.42
CA ILE A 197 0.81 -17.92 -23.82
C ILE A 197 0.74 -18.53 -25.23
N ALA A 198 1.57 -18.04 -26.15
CA ALA A 198 1.65 -18.58 -27.52
C ALA A 198 2.00 -20.07 -27.52
N LEU A 199 2.96 -20.49 -26.70
CA LEU A 199 3.34 -21.90 -26.53
C LEU A 199 2.18 -22.75 -25.98
N LYS A 200 1.41 -22.24 -25.02
CA LYS A 200 0.22 -22.94 -24.50
C LYS A 200 -0.85 -23.13 -25.56
N ILE A 201 -1.09 -22.12 -26.41
CA ILE A 201 -2.04 -22.20 -27.53
C ILE A 201 -1.56 -23.25 -28.54
N GLN A 202 -0.27 -23.26 -28.89
CA GLN A 202 0.31 -24.27 -29.79
C GLN A 202 0.14 -25.70 -29.27
N ALA A 203 0.30 -25.88 -27.96
CA ALA A 203 0.11 -27.16 -27.27
C ALA A 203 -1.36 -27.53 -27.02
N LEU A 204 -2.33 -26.70 -27.46
CA LEU A 204 -3.76 -26.84 -27.16
C LEU A 204 -4.06 -26.94 -25.65
N GLY A 205 -3.19 -26.39 -24.80
CA GLY A 205 -3.32 -26.43 -23.35
C GLY A 205 -4.30 -25.37 -22.86
N GLU A 206 -5.39 -25.80 -22.23
CA GLU A 206 -6.39 -24.88 -21.67
C GLU A 206 -5.83 -24.04 -20.52
N PHE A 207 -6.26 -22.77 -20.44
CA PHE A 207 -5.91 -21.88 -19.34
C PHE A 207 -6.96 -20.77 -19.14
N ASP A 208 -6.96 -20.18 -17.95
CA ASP A 208 -7.81 -19.05 -17.59
C ASP A 208 -7.02 -18.12 -16.65
N LEU A 209 -6.56 -16.99 -17.19
CA LEU A 209 -5.75 -16.01 -16.47
C LEU A 209 -6.60 -14.78 -16.18
N LYS A 210 -6.89 -14.53 -14.90
CA LYS A 210 -7.58 -13.33 -14.42
C LYS A 210 -6.58 -12.47 -13.65
N ARG A 211 -6.19 -11.33 -14.21
CA ARG A 211 -5.25 -10.40 -13.57
C ARG A 211 -5.66 -8.96 -13.83
N PHE A 212 -5.62 -8.14 -12.78
CA PHE A 212 -5.82 -6.69 -12.86
C PHE A 212 -7.10 -6.27 -13.62
N GLY A 213 -8.22 -6.98 -13.43
CA GLY A 213 -9.48 -6.64 -14.11
C GLY A 213 -9.52 -6.97 -15.61
N SER A 214 -8.56 -7.72 -16.13
CA SER A 214 -8.59 -8.34 -17.46
C SER A 214 -8.62 -9.87 -17.32
N ARG A 215 -9.19 -10.54 -18.32
CA ARG A 215 -9.20 -12.00 -18.43
C ARG A 215 -8.67 -12.42 -19.79
N ILE A 216 -7.76 -13.38 -19.78
CA ILE A 216 -7.27 -14.07 -20.98
C ILE A 216 -7.48 -15.56 -20.76
N GLU A 217 -8.31 -16.18 -21.58
CA GLU A 217 -8.62 -17.60 -21.49
C GLU A 217 -8.47 -18.30 -22.84
N PHE A 218 -8.15 -19.58 -22.78
CA PHE A 218 -8.15 -20.50 -23.91
C PHE A 218 -8.83 -21.79 -23.47
N LYS A 219 -9.94 -22.14 -24.12
CA LYS A 219 -10.78 -23.28 -23.74
C LYS A 219 -11.23 -24.07 -24.96
N ARG A 220 -11.39 -25.38 -24.78
CA ARG A 220 -12.04 -26.24 -25.77
C ARG A 220 -13.56 -26.04 -25.71
N GLU A 221 -14.19 -25.85 -26.86
CA GLU A 221 -15.65 -25.82 -26.98
C GLU A 221 -16.20 -27.26 -26.99
N SER A 222 -17.42 -27.44 -26.50
CA SER A 222 -18.10 -28.74 -26.51
C SER A 222 -18.44 -29.17 -27.94
N GLY A 223 -18.15 -30.42 -28.29
CA GLY A 223 -18.50 -31.02 -29.57
C GLY A 223 -17.54 -32.13 -29.98
N ASP A 224 -17.91 -32.83 -31.05
CA ASP A 224 -17.10 -33.93 -31.61
C ASP A 224 -15.84 -33.40 -32.31
N THR A 225 -15.97 -32.29 -33.04
CA THR A 225 -14.84 -31.60 -33.66
C THR A 225 -14.01 -30.85 -32.61
N PRO A 226 -12.68 -30.98 -32.59
CA PRO A 226 -11.81 -30.15 -31.75
C PRO A 226 -11.93 -28.66 -32.12
N ARG A 227 -12.67 -27.92 -31.29
CA ARG A 227 -12.87 -26.48 -31.41
C ARG A 227 -12.32 -25.78 -30.18
N TYR A 228 -11.65 -24.66 -30.38
CA TYR A 228 -11.05 -23.90 -29.29
C TYR A 228 -11.35 -22.42 -29.43
N ASN A 229 -11.43 -21.73 -28.31
CA ASN A 229 -11.69 -20.31 -28.24
C ASN A 229 -10.65 -19.63 -27.34
N PHE A 230 -9.82 -18.80 -27.93
CA PHE A 230 -9.03 -17.81 -27.21
C PHE A 230 -9.86 -16.54 -27.04
N LEU A 231 -9.97 -16.06 -25.81
CA LEU A 231 -10.68 -14.83 -25.48
C LEU A 231 -9.83 -13.97 -24.57
N ALA A 232 -9.57 -12.74 -25.00
CA ALA A 232 -9.04 -11.68 -24.15
C ALA A 232 -10.06 -10.55 -24.07
N ASN A 233 -10.48 -10.22 -22.85
CA ASN A 233 -11.42 -9.14 -22.61
C ASN A 233 -11.16 -8.49 -21.25
N GLN A 234 -11.80 -7.34 -21.06
CA GLN A 234 -11.92 -6.75 -19.75
C GLN A 234 -12.85 -7.62 -18.92
N ALA A 235 -12.40 -8.00 -17.73
CA ALA A 235 -13.30 -8.62 -16.77
C ALA A 235 -14.43 -7.63 -16.50
N ALA A 236 -15.67 -8.13 -16.46
CA ALA A 236 -16.82 -7.28 -16.17
C ALA A 236 -16.52 -6.50 -14.90
N ARG A 237 -16.66 -5.16 -14.95
CA ARG A 237 -16.54 -4.34 -13.76
C ARG A 237 -17.53 -4.89 -12.74
N ALA A 238 -17.02 -5.45 -11.64
CA ALA A 238 -17.86 -5.76 -10.52
C ALA A 238 -18.58 -4.46 -10.15
N ARG A 239 -19.91 -4.51 -10.05
CA ARG A 239 -20.69 -3.36 -9.58
C ARG A 239 -20.05 -2.88 -8.28
N PRO A 240 -19.89 -1.57 -8.06
CA PRO A 240 -19.44 -1.06 -6.77
C PRO A 240 -20.33 -1.65 -5.68
N LYS A 241 -19.74 -2.45 -4.78
CA LYS A 241 -20.45 -2.94 -3.60
C LYS A 241 -20.88 -1.71 -2.79
N SER A 242 -22.14 -1.65 -2.41
CA SER A 242 -22.64 -0.69 -1.43
C SER A 242 -21.92 -0.87 -0.09
N ILE A 243 -21.97 0.16 0.77
CA ILE A 243 -21.43 0.07 2.14
C ILE A 243 -22.03 -1.15 2.88
N ALA A 244 -23.33 -1.43 2.68
CA ALA A 244 -23.98 -2.60 3.24
C ALA A 244 -23.39 -3.91 2.70
N GLU A 245 -23.15 -4.03 1.39
CA GLU A 245 -22.54 -5.24 0.80
C GLU A 245 -21.08 -5.46 1.24
N PHE A 246 -20.33 -4.38 1.47
CA PHE A 246 -18.99 -4.47 2.09
C PHE A 246 -19.07 -4.86 3.57
N TYR A 247 -20.03 -4.29 4.31
CA TYR A 247 -20.21 -4.58 5.73
C TYR A 247 -20.77 -5.99 5.97
N PHE A 248 -21.57 -6.52 5.06
CA PHE A 248 -22.14 -7.88 5.11
C PHE A 248 -21.46 -8.82 4.10
N ASP A 249 -20.15 -8.68 3.90
CA ASP A 249 -19.39 -9.59 3.05
C ASP A 249 -19.42 -11.02 3.64
N ARG A 250 -20.16 -11.92 2.98
CA ARG A 250 -20.35 -13.30 3.46
C ARG A 250 -19.04 -14.08 3.51
N GLU A 251 -18.07 -13.82 2.65
CA GLU A 251 -16.78 -14.52 2.72
C GLU A 251 -15.99 -14.09 3.95
N LYS A 252 -16.15 -12.81 4.36
CA LYS A 252 -15.52 -12.25 5.56
C LYS A 252 -16.21 -12.66 6.85
N TRP A 253 -17.55 -12.66 6.87
CA TRP A 253 -18.34 -12.84 8.10
C TRP A 253 -18.96 -14.23 8.25
N LEU A 254 -19.17 -14.93 7.13
CA LEU A 254 -19.93 -16.17 7.04
C LEU A 254 -19.22 -17.15 6.09
N ALA A 255 -17.91 -17.33 6.28
CA ALA A 255 -17.13 -18.26 5.48
C ALA A 255 -17.84 -19.63 5.45
N PRO A 256 -18.15 -20.17 4.27
CA PRO A 256 -18.86 -21.44 4.16
C PRO A 256 -18.08 -22.52 4.92
N GLY A 257 -18.79 -23.31 5.71
CA GLY A 257 -18.19 -24.46 6.38
C GLY A 257 -17.63 -25.44 5.35
N ASP A 258 -16.74 -26.31 5.81
CA ASP A 258 -16.06 -27.34 5.00
C ASP A 258 -16.97 -28.48 4.51
N GLY A 259 -18.29 -28.30 4.57
CA GLY A 259 -19.28 -29.30 4.17
C GLY A 259 -19.50 -30.42 5.17
N SER A 260 -18.89 -30.36 6.37
CA SER A 260 -19.23 -31.26 7.48
C SER A 260 -20.65 -31.00 8.00
N ILE A 261 -21.35 -32.07 8.35
CA ILE A 261 -22.76 -32.07 8.82
C ILE A 261 -22.94 -31.21 10.09
N ASP A 262 -21.86 -30.96 10.84
CA ASP A 262 -21.85 -30.12 12.04
C ASP A 262 -21.54 -28.63 11.79
N SER A 263 -21.25 -28.20 10.56
CA SER A 263 -20.95 -26.77 10.32
C SER A 263 -21.46 -26.27 8.97
N VAL A 264 -22.71 -25.79 8.96
CA VAL A 264 -23.25 -25.03 7.82
C VAL A 264 -22.72 -23.59 7.83
N VAL A 265 -22.34 -23.05 9.00
CA VAL A 265 -21.73 -21.72 9.17
C VAL A 265 -20.77 -21.75 10.36
N ARG A 266 -19.49 -21.41 10.17
CA ARG A 266 -18.53 -21.31 11.29
C ARG A 266 -18.86 -20.08 12.14
N GLY A 267 -19.16 -20.30 13.42
CA GLY A 267 -19.51 -19.24 14.37
C GLY A 267 -18.33 -18.33 14.78
N PRO A 268 -18.57 -17.32 15.63
CA PRO A 268 -17.60 -16.27 15.97
C PRO A 268 -16.25 -16.74 16.51
N SER A 269 -16.20 -17.93 17.11
CA SER A 269 -14.98 -18.56 17.63
C SER A 269 -13.98 -19.01 16.55
N ALA A 270 -14.40 -19.09 15.28
CA ALA A 270 -13.51 -19.38 14.16
C ALA A 270 -12.86 -18.13 13.56
N TRP A 271 -13.39 -16.93 13.82
CA TRP A 271 -12.98 -15.68 13.16
C TRP A 271 -11.59 -15.18 13.56
N ASN A 272 -11.06 -15.64 14.70
CA ASN A 272 -9.76 -15.21 15.24
C ASN A 272 -8.62 -16.24 15.10
N ARG A 273 -8.85 -17.39 14.45
CA ARG A 273 -7.76 -18.35 14.20
C ARG A 273 -6.99 -17.92 12.95
N SER A 274 -5.75 -17.46 13.13
CA SER A 274 -4.83 -17.23 12.03
C SER A 274 -4.58 -18.54 11.27
N SER A 275 -4.57 -18.49 9.94
CA SER A 275 -4.38 -19.63 9.01
C SER A 275 -3.00 -20.31 9.09
N SER A 276 -2.18 -19.99 10.08
CA SER A 276 -0.81 -20.45 10.24
C SER A 276 -0.65 -21.75 11.05
N ALA A 277 -1.74 -22.45 11.38
CA ALA A 277 -1.71 -23.64 12.25
C ALA A 277 -2.12 -24.97 11.59
N GLU A 278 -2.29 -25.03 10.26
CA GLU A 278 -2.53 -26.27 9.53
C GLU A 278 -1.35 -26.60 8.63
N LEU A 279 -0.23 -26.97 9.25
CA LEU A 279 0.88 -27.72 8.64
C LEU A 279 1.58 -28.49 9.76
N ARG A 280 0.95 -29.56 10.23
CA ARG A 280 1.57 -30.75 10.84
C ARG A 280 0.64 -31.94 10.70
#